data_AF-A0A518CRX1-F1
#
_entry.id   AF-A0A518CRX1-F1
#
_cell.length_a   1.000
_cell.length_b   1.000
_cell.length_c   1.000
_cell.angle_alpha   90.00
_cell.angle_beta   90.00
_cell.angle_gamma   90.00
#
_symmetry.space_group_name_H-M   'P 1'
#
loop_
_entity.id
_entity.type
_entity.pdbx_description
1 polymer ?
#
loop_
_entity_poly.entity_id
_entity_poly.type
_entity_poly.pdbx_seq_one_letter_code
_entity_poly.pdbx_strand_id
1 'polypeptide(L)'
;MTDAEIENEIELTRYQRWRYSSLFLPSLLLILLVGVFAASMGRELYRRHSLNSYVSQLGGTIHRATPTEQYTLLNYSSAGSKVYSKRYYVVKLPQVEISDSQLQELAERMQVLNAIYRLDLSDATVTDVDFSCLSEPLELMSLQLVGTNLTETQLEQISQLQELIELDLSRNELSLVGIQFLARLEELTTLRLDHVSLTDEMVEELGRIPAIRFLSITNSGVTEETVKALVKSHPQIEITDD
;
A
#
# COMPACT_ATOMS: atom_id res chain seq x y z
N MET A 1 -64.92 -10.20 -40.20
CA MET A 1 -63.71 -9.38 -40.36
C MET A 1 -63.23 -9.53 -41.79
N THR A 2 -62.93 -8.42 -42.44
CA THR A 2 -62.30 -8.38 -43.78
C THR A 2 -60.79 -8.56 -43.65
N ASP A 3 -60.10 -9.00 -44.71
CA ASP A 3 -58.65 -9.24 -44.67
C ASP A 3 -57.86 -7.97 -44.27
N ALA A 4 -58.35 -6.79 -44.65
CA ALA A 4 -57.78 -5.50 -44.27
C ALA A 4 -57.92 -5.18 -42.76
N GLU A 5 -58.98 -5.65 -42.10
CA GLU A 5 -59.15 -5.50 -40.65
C GLU A 5 -58.17 -6.41 -39.89
N ILE A 6 -57.95 -7.63 -40.39
CA ILE A 6 -56.99 -8.58 -39.82
C ILE A 6 -55.56 -8.04 -39.95
N GLU A 7 -55.19 -7.50 -41.12
CA GLU A 7 -53.84 -6.99 -41.36
C GLU A 7 -53.53 -5.74 -40.50
N ASN A 8 -54.51 -4.85 -40.30
CA ASN A 8 -54.38 -3.70 -39.42
C ASN A 8 -54.24 -4.12 -37.93
N GLU A 9 -54.99 -5.14 -37.49
CA GLU A 9 -54.89 -5.67 -36.13
C GLU A 9 -53.52 -6.33 -35.85
N ILE A 10 -52.95 -7.01 -36.85
CA ILE A 10 -51.60 -7.60 -36.81
C ILE A 10 -50.53 -6.51 -36.73
N GLU A 11 -50.62 -5.46 -37.55
CA GLU A 11 -49.67 -4.34 -37.52
C GLU A 11 -49.73 -3.56 -36.19
N LEU A 12 -50.93 -3.36 -35.63
CA LEU A 12 -51.10 -2.75 -34.30
C LEU A 12 -50.48 -3.61 -33.20
N THR A 13 -50.63 -4.94 -33.25
CA THR A 13 -49.99 -5.84 -32.27
C THR A 13 -48.47 -5.89 -32.43
N ARG A 14 -47.95 -5.84 -33.67
CA ARG A 14 -46.51 -5.76 -33.93
C ARG A 14 -45.92 -4.44 -33.43
N TYR A 15 -46.59 -3.31 -33.72
CA TYR A 15 -46.19 -2.00 -33.23
C TYR A 15 -46.22 -1.92 -31.71
N GLN A 16 -47.27 -2.44 -31.06
CA GLN A 16 -47.32 -2.50 -29.60
C GLN A 16 -46.20 -3.37 -29.04
N ARG A 17 -45.97 -4.58 -29.57
CA ARG A 17 -44.85 -5.45 -29.11
C ARG A 17 -43.49 -4.79 -29.31
N TRP A 18 -43.27 -4.13 -30.45
CA TRP A 18 -42.04 -3.38 -30.72
C TRP A 18 -41.87 -2.20 -29.77
N ARG A 19 -42.93 -1.46 -29.49
CA ARG A 19 -42.92 -0.32 -28.56
C ARG A 19 -42.69 -0.79 -27.11
N TYR A 20 -43.34 -1.87 -26.68
CA TYR A 20 -43.10 -2.50 -25.38
C TYR A 20 -41.66 -3.04 -25.27
N SER A 21 -41.12 -3.72 -26.27
CA SER A 21 -39.73 -4.19 -26.24
C SER A 21 -38.72 -3.03 -26.27
N SER A 22 -38.98 -1.97 -27.03
CA SER A 22 -38.11 -0.79 -27.13
C SER A 22 -38.06 0.07 -25.87
N LEU A 23 -39.07 0.00 -24.98
CA LEU A 23 -39.13 0.77 -23.73
C LEU A 23 -38.87 -0.08 -22.48
N PHE A 24 -39.31 -1.34 -22.46
CA PHE A 24 -39.15 -2.22 -21.30
C PHE A 24 -37.76 -2.83 -21.19
N LEU A 25 -37.14 -3.24 -22.30
CA LEU A 25 -35.79 -3.83 -22.24
C LEU A 25 -34.74 -2.82 -21.74
N PRO A 26 -34.71 -1.55 -22.19
CA PRO A 26 -33.78 -0.57 -21.64
C PRO A 26 -34.06 -0.24 -20.18
N SER A 27 -35.33 -0.18 -19.78
CA SER A 27 -35.71 0.11 -18.39
C SER A 27 -35.32 -1.03 -17.43
N LEU A 28 -35.53 -2.29 -17.83
CA LEU A 28 -35.11 -3.46 -17.06
C LEU A 28 -33.57 -3.54 -16.97
N LEU A 29 -32.87 -3.25 -18.06
CA LEU A 29 -31.41 -3.21 -18.08
C LEU A 29 -30.86 -2.08 -17.18
N LEU A 30 -31.51 -0.91 -17.17
CA LEU A 30 -31.16 0.18 -16.26
C LEU A 30 -31.38 -0.21 -14.79
N ILE A 31 -32.48 -0.86 -14.45
CA ILE A 31 -32.75 -1.35 -13.08
C ILE A 31 -31.69 -2.37 -12.64
N LEU A 32 -31.34 -3.31 -13.53
CA LEU A 32 -30.27 -4.29 -13.25
C LEU A 32 -28.92 -3.59 -13.05
N LEU A 33 -28.56 -2.61 -13.89
CA LEU A 33 -27.33 -1.84 -13.74
C LEU A 33 -27.30 -1.07 -12.42
N VAL A 34 -28.39 -0.40 -12.05
CA VAL A 34 -28.51 0.32 -10.77
C VAL A 34 -28.40 -0.66 -9.59
N GLY A 35 -29.04 -1.83 -9.68
CA GLY A 35 -28.96 -2.86 -8.66
C GLY A 35 -27.55 -3.43 -8.48
N VAL A 36 -26.87 -3.74 -9.58
CA VAL A 36 -25.46 -4.20 -9.57
C VAL A 36 -24.53 -3.12 -9.01
N PHE A 37 -24.74 -1.85 -9.40
CA PHE A 37 -23.97 -0.73 -8.90
C PHE A 37 -24.18 -0.52 -7.39
N ALA A 38 -25.43 -0.53 -6.91
CA ALA A 38 -25.76 -0.41 -5.50
C ALA A 38 -25.17 -1.55 -4.67
N ALA A 39 -25.26 -2.79 -5.16
CA ALA A 39 -24.65 -3.95 -4.51
C ALA A 39 -23.12 -3.86 -4.49
N SER A 40 -22.50 -3.39 -5.57
CA SER A 40 -21.05 -3.15 -5.65
C SER A 40 -20.61 -2.10 -4.62
N MET A 41 -21.32 -0.97 -4.56
CA MET A 41 -21.06 0.09 -3.59
C MET A 41 -21.27 -0.39 -2.15
N GLY A 42 -22.32 -1.18 -1.90
CA GLY A 42 -22.58 -1.81 -0.60
C GLY A 42 -21.45 -2.74 -0.15
N ARG A 43 -20.93 -3.58 -1.05
CA ARG A 43 -19.78 -4.46 -0.77
C ARG A 43 -18.52 -3.67 -0.45
N GLU A 44 -18.24 -2.61 -1.21
CA GLU A 44 -17.08 -1.75 -0.98
C GLU A 44 -17.16 -1.02 0.37
N LEU A 45 -18.32 -0.46 0.71
CA LEU A 45 -18.56 0.16 2.01
C LEU A 45 -18.42 -0.84 3.16
N TYR A 46 -18.95 -2.05 2.99
CA TYR A 46 -18.81 -3.13 3.97
C TYR A 46 -17.33 -3.50 4.18
N ARG A 47 -16.56 -3.71 3.10
CA ARG A 47 -15.13 -4.04 3.20
C ARG A 47 -14.34 -2.97 3.93
N ARG A 48 -14.58 -1.69 3.61
CA ARG A 48 -13.96 -0.55 4.30
C ARG A 48 -14.33 -0.48 5.76
N HIS A 49 -15.61 -0.66 6.08
CA HIS A 49 -16.08 -0.68 7.46
C HIS A 49 -15.46 -1.86 8.23
N SER A 50 -15.35 -3.02 7.59
CA SER A 50 -14.74 -4.23 8.14
C SER A 50 -13.25 -4.02 8.45
N LEU A 51 -12.48 -3.41 7.53
CA LEU A 51 -11.09 -3.03 7.77
C LEU A 51 -10.97 -1.99 8.90
N ASN A 52 -11.77 -0.92 8.86
CA ASN A 52 -11.74 0.12 9.89
C ASN A 52 -12.07 -0.42 11.29
N SER A 53 -13.09 -1.28 11.37
CA SER A 53 -13.47 -1.94 12.63
C SER A 53 -12.35 -2.83 13.15
N TYR A 54 -11.70 -3.58 12.27
CA TYR A 54 -10.59 -4.46 12.64
C TYR A 54 -9.36 -3.68 13.13
N VAL A 55 -8.94 -2.64 12.40
CA VAL A 55 -7.86 -1.73 12.82
C VAL A 55 -8.20 -1.08 14.17
N SER A 56 -9.44 -0.65 14.38
CA SER A 56 -9.88 -0.07 15.66
C SER A 56 -9.87 -1.09 16.80
N GLN A 57 -10.19 -2.37 16.54
CA GLN A 57 -10.12 -3.45 17.53
C GLN A 57 -8.69 -3.74 17.98
N LEU A 58 -7.72 -3.60 17.07
CA LEU A 58 -6.30 -3.69 17.39
C LEU A 58 -5.76 -2.44 18.12
N GLY A 59 -6.61 -1.41 18.37
CA GLY A 59 -6.20 -0.16 19.01
C GLY A 59 -5.55 0.85 18.04
N GLY A 60 -5.62 0.59 16.74
CA GLY A 60 -5.07 1.46 15.71
C GLY A 60 -6.05 2.47 15.13
N THR A 61 -5.57 3.18 14.11
CA THR A 61 -6.37 4.10 13.30
C THR A 61 -6.14 3.86 11.82
N ILE A 62 -7.17 4.08 11.02
CA ILE A 62 -7.06 4.13 9.57
C ILE A 62 -7.70 5.42 9.05
N HIS A 63 -7.00 6.10 8.16
CA HIS A 63 -7.53 7.28 7.49
C HIS A 63 -7.06 7.33 6.05
N ARG A 64 -7.75 8.15 5.24
CA ARG A 64 -7.27 8.47 3.89
C ARG A 64 -6.09 9.43 4.02
N ALA A 65 -5.03 9.15 3.28
CA ALA A 65 -3.84 9.99 3.27
C ALA A 65 -4.18 11.45 2.94
N THR A 66 -3.58 12.35 3.70
CA THR A 66 -3.63 13.79 3.47
C THR A 66 -2.94 14.16 2.16
N PRO A 67 -3.20 15.36 1.60
CA PRO A 67 -2.47 15.83 0.42
C PRO A 67 -0.95 15.77 0.65
N THR A 68 -0.47 16.19 1.81
CA THR A 68 0.96 16.16 2.16
C THR A 68 1.54 14.76 2.08
N GLU A 69 0.88 13.76 2.67
CA GLU A 69 1.34 12.37 2.62
C GLU A 69 1.32 11.79 1.20
N GLN A 70 0.31 12.16 0.40
CA GLN A 70 0.27 11.83 -1.03
C GLN A 70 1.46 12.47 -1.76
N TYR A 71 1.75 13.75 -1.51
CA TYR A 71 2.88 14.46 -2.12
C TYR A 71 4.22 13.86 -1.74
N THR A 72 4.41 13.43 -0.48
CA THR A 72 5.66 12.77 -0.05
C THR A 72 5.90 11.51 -0.89
N LEU A 73 4.91 10.61 -1.01
CA LEU A 73 5.04 9.41 -1.86
C LEU A 73 5.26 9.73 -3.35
N LEU A 74 4.66 10.82 -3.85
CA LEU A 74 4.76 11.23 -5.25
C LEU A 74 6.12 11.83 -5.61
N ASN A 75 6.79 12.52 -4.68
CA ASN A 75 8.07 13.17 -4.96
C ASN A 75 9.23 12.17 -5.03
N TYR A 76 9.11 11.03 -4.33
CA TYR A 76 10.17 10.05 -4.25
C TYR A 76 9.96 8.83 -5.16
N SER A 77 8.78 8.64 -5.76
CA SER A 77 8.52 7.48 -6.62
C SER A 77 8.52 7.77 -8.13
N SER A 78 9.07 6.84 -8.90
CA SER A 78 8.77 6.69 -10.33
C SER A 78 7.27 6.39 -10.56
N ALA A 79 6.60 5.87 -9.52
CA ALA A 79 5.23 5.39 -9.47
C ALA A 79 4.15 6.50 -9.38
N GLY A 80 4.49 7.77 -9.67
CA GLY A 80 3.56 8.89 -9.57
C GLY A 80 2.19 8.63 -10.23
N SER A 81 2.18 7.94 -11.38
CA SER A 81 0.93 7.54 -12.06
C SER A 81 0.06 6.55 -11.28
N LYS A 82 0.66 5.66 -10.49
CA LYS A 82 -0.03 4.63 -9.69
C LYS A 82 -0.76 5.27 -8.51
N VAL A 83 -0.09 6.19 -7.82
CA VAL A 83 -0.64 6.93 -6.66
C VAL A 83 -1.90 7.73 -7.02
N TYR A 84 -1.94 8.39 -8.18
CA TYR A 84 -3.14 9.14 -8.60
C TYR A 84 -4.33 8.26 -9.00
N SER A 85 -4.08 7.01 -9.38
CA SER A 85 -5.11 6.10 -9.90
C SER A 85 -5.91 5.38 -8.82
N LYS A 86 -5.43 5.39 -7.56
CA LYS A 86 -5.98 4.61 -6.45
C LYS A 86 -6.20 5.44 -5.21
N ARG A 87 -6.97 4.87 -4.28
CA ARG A 87 -7.11 5.44 -2.94
C ARG A 87 -5.86 5.11 -2.16
N TYR A 88 -5.38 6.06 -1.36
CA TYR A 88 -4.25 5.87 -0.47
C TYR A 88 -4.72 5.95 0.98
N TYR A 89 -4.49 4.88 1.73
CA TYR A 89 -4.80 4.80 3.16
C TYR A 89 -3.54 4.72 3.99
N VAL A 90 -3.62 5.32 5.17
CA VAL A 90 -2.62 5.23 6.22
C VAL A 90 -3.24 4.44 7.36
N VAL A 91 -2.63 3.30 7.68
CA VAL A 91 -2.99 2.42 8.79
C VAL A 91 -1.90 2.56 9.85
N LYS A 92 -2.29 2.98 11.05
CA LYS A 92 -1.37 3.14 12.19
C LYS A 92 -1.78 2.22 13.33
N LEU A 93 -0.84 1.43 13.81
CA LEU A 93 -1.00 0.49 14.91
C LEU A 93 0.21 0.66 15.87
N PRO A 94 0.36 1.83 16.52
CA PRO A 94 1.49 2.06 17.40
C PRO A 94 1.32 1.34 18.74
N GLN A 95 2.42 0.83 19.30
CA GLN A 95 2.43 0.27 20.66
C GLN A 95 1.45 -0.91 20.87
N VAL A 96 1.18 -1.67 19.80
CA VAL A 96 0.35 -2.87 19.84
C VAL A 96 1.21 -4.12 19.88
N GLU A 97 0.75 -5.17 20.54
CA GLU A 97 1.27 -6.51 20.32
C GLU A 97 0.48 -7.12 19.15
N ILE A 98 1.15 -7.35 18.02
CA ILE A 98 0.52 -7.90 16.83
C ILE A 98 1.03 -9.32 16.59
N SER A 99 0.12 -10.29 16.57
CA SER A 99 0.44 -11.68 16.22
C SER A 99 0.47 -11.87 14.71
N ASP A 100 1.12 -12.95 14.27
CA ASP A 100 1.16 -13.37 12.86
C ASP A 100 -0.25 -13.47 12.24
N SER A 101 -1.17 -14.13 12.94
CA SER A 101 -2.57 -14.24 12.52
C SER A 101 -3.28 -12.89 12.40
N GLN A 102 -2.93 -11.92 13.25
CA GLN A 102 -3.53 -10.60 13.22
C GLN A 102 -3.03 -9.78 12.04
N LEU A 103 -1.74 -9.88 11.72
CA LEU A 103 -1.14 -9.26 10.54
C LEU A 103 -1.68 -9.89 9.25
N GLN A 104 -1.81 -11.22 9.21
CA GLN A 104 -2.41 -11.94 8.09
C GLN A 104 -3.85 -11.47 7.83
N GLU A 105 -4.69 -11.42 8.87
CA GLU A 105 -6.07 -10.94 8.73
C GLU A 105 -6.13 -9.46 8.32
N LEU A 106 -5.20 -8.62 8.81
CA LEU A 106 -5.08 -7.24 8.38
C LEU A 106 -4.77 -7.16 6.87
N ALA A 107 -3.77 -7.92 6.42
CA ALA A 107 -3.33 -7.97 5.03
C ALA A 107 -4.46 -8.42 4.11
N GLU A 108 -5.17 -9.50 4.46
CA GLU A 108 -6.33 -9.99 3.71
C GLU A 108 -7.40 -8.92 3.54
N ARG A 109 -7.73 -8.20 4.62
CA ARG A 109 -8.73 -7.10 4.59
C ARG A 109 -8.26 -5.92 3.74
N MET A 110 -6.97 -5.63 3.74
CA MET A 110 -6.37 -4.57 2.93
C MET A 110 -6.37 -4.91 1.44
N GLN A 111 -6.01 -6.15 1.07
CA GLN A 111 -5.95 -6.63 -0.32
C GLN A 111 -7.29 -6.48 -1.06
N VAL A 112 -8.42 -6.62 -0.35
CA VAL A 112 -9.74 -6.55 -0.97
C VAL A 112 -10.12 -5.12 -1.39
N LEU A 113 -9.52 -4.10 -0.77
CA LEU A 113 -9.68 -2.72 -1.21
C LEU A 113 -8.56 -2.43 -2.20
N ASN A 114 -8.91 -2.27 -3.48
CA ASN A 114 -7.98 -1.86 -4.53
C ASN A 114 -7.41 -0.45 -4.25
N ALA A 115 -6.41 -0.38 -3.39
CA ALA A 115 -5.89 0.80 -2.74
C ALA A 115 -4.41 0.60 -2.41
N ILE A 116 -3.73 1.73 -2.23
CA ILE A 116 -2.35 1.82 -1.80
C ILE A 116 -2.34 2.03 -0.28
N TYR A 117 -1.31 1.52 0.37
CA TYR A 117 -1.18 1.57 1.82
C TYR A 117 0.15 2.13 2.30
N ARG A 118 0.06 2.85 3.42
CA ARG A 118 1.12 3.05 4.39
C ARG A 118 0.73 2.28 5.64
N LEU A 119 1.60 1.40 6.10
CA LEU A 119 1.43 0.66 7.34
C LEU A 119 2.47 1.14 8.34
N ASP A 120 2.01 1.63 9.47
CA ASP A 120 2.83 2.09 10.58
C ASP A 120 2.61 1.15 11.77
N LEU A 121 3.62 0.34 12.05
CA LEU A 121 3.74 -0.58 13.18
C LEU A 121 4.81 -0.07 14.16
N SER A 122 5.10 1.23 14.16
CA SER A 122 6.14 1.80 15.03
C SER A 122 5.85 1.52 16.51
N ASP A 123 6.89 1.10 17.21
CA ASP A 123 6.87 0.63 18.59
C ASP A 123 5.89 -0.54 18.86
N ALA A 124 5.41 -1.23 17.82
CA ALA A 124 4.66 -2.46 17.99
C ALA A 124 5.59 -3.61 18.36
N THR A 125 5.08 -4.57 19.14
CA THR A 125 5.76 -5.84 19.38
C THR A 125 5.40 -6.81 18.25
N VAL A 126 6.36 -7.09 17.37
CA VAL A 126 6.20 -7.94 16.16
C VAL A 126 6.95 -9.28 16.27
N THR A 127 7.09 -9.83 17.47
CA THR A 127 7.82 -11.07 17.71
C THR A 127 7.21 -12.24 16.93
N ASP A 128 8.01 -12.96 16.14
CA ASP A 128 7.61 -14.13 15.34
C ASP A 128 6.50 -13.87 14.31
N VAL A 129 6.39 -12.63 13.82
CA VAL A 129 5.45 -12.25 12.75
C VAL A 129 6.08 -12.44 11.37
N ASP A 130 5.33 -13.05 10.43
CA ASP A 130 5.72 -13.18 9.03
C ASP A 130 5.24 -12.00 8.18
N PHE A 131 6.17 -11.18 7.70
CA PHE A 131 5.85 -10.03 6.84
C PHE A 131 5.54 -10.39 5.38
N SER A 132 5.70 -11.65 4.96
CA SER A 132 5.42 -12.07 3.58
C SER A 132 3.95 -11.89 3.18
N CYS A 133 3.03 -11.90 4.15
CA CYS A 133 1.61 -11.60 3.92
C CYS A 133 1.34 -10.17 3.40
N LEU A 134 2.30 -9.25 3.60
CA LEU A 134 2.25 -7.87 3.11
C LEU A 134 2.74 -7.71 1.67
N SER A 135 3.22 -8.79 1.04
CA SER A 135 3.66 -8.79 -0.36
C SER A 135 2.46 -8.86 -1.33
N GLU A 136 2.73 -9.04 -2.63
CA GLU A 136 1.68 -9.08 -3.67
C GLU A 136 0.52 -10.03 -3.28
N PRO A 137 -0.75 -9.60 -3.46
CA PRO A 137 -1.22 -8.48 -4.27
C PRO A 137 -1.35 -7.14 -3.53
N LEU A 138 -0.81 -7.00 -2.31
CA LEU A 138 -0.93 -5.77 -1.54
C LEU A 138 -0.03 -4.67 -2.11
N GLU A 139 -0.59 -3.50 -2.38
CA GLU A 139 0.18 -2.32 -2.80
C GLU A 139 0.63 -1.52 -1.57
N LEU A 140 1.55 -2.11 -0.81
CA LEU A 140 2.19 -1.47 0.33
C LEU A 140 3.38 -0.63 -0.15
N MET A 141 3.23 0.69 -0.11
CA MET A 141 4.25 1.64 -0.59
C MET A 141 5.10 2.22 0.53
N SER A 142 4.63 2.16 1.77
CA SER A 142 5.32 2.73 2.91
C SER A 142 5.14 1.84 4.13
N LEU A 143 6.24 1.46 4.76
CA LEU A 143 6.26 0.63 5.95
C LEU A 143 7.10 1.31 7.04
N GLN A 144 6.51 1.53 8.20
CA GLN A 144 7.20 2.09 9.37
C GLN A 144 7.27 1.03 10.46
N LEU A 145 8.49 0.70 10.88
CA LEU A 145 8.83 -0.33 11.85
C LEU A 145 9.82 0.24 12.87
N VAL A 146 9.59 1.49 13.31
CA VAL A 146 10.49 2.14 14.26
C VAL A 146 10.48 1.39 15.59
N GLY A 147 11.63 0.96 16.09
CA GLY A 147 11.72 0.35 17.42
C GLY A 147 11.00 -0.99 17.59
N THR A 148 10.88 -1.81 16.55
CA THR A 148 10.11 -3.08 16.58
C THR A 148 10.96 -4.33 16.84
N ASN A 149 12.28 -4.18 17.01
CA ASN A 149 13.25 -5.26 17.29
C ASN A 149 13.20 -6.41 16.26
N LEU A 150 13.46 -6.07 15.01
CA LEU A 150 13.37 -7.00 13.87
C LEU A 150 14.45 -8.08 13.90
N THR A 151 14.07 -9.30 13.53
CA THR A 151 15.02 -10.39 13.26
C THR A 151 15.56 -10.32 11.83
N GLU A 152 16.67 -11.01 11.58
CA GLU A 152 17.25 -11.13 10.23
C GLU A 152 16.27 -11.78 9.23
N THR A 153 15.52 -12.79 9.66
CA THR A 153 14.46 -13.41 8.85
C THR A 153 13.37 -12.41 8.46
N GLN A 154 12.98 -11.52 9.38
CA GLN A 154 11.98 -10.50 9.10
C GLN A 154 12.49 -9.44 8.13
N LEU A 155 13.78 -9.06 8.21
CA LEU A 155 14.40 -8.18 7.21
C LEU A 155 14.45 -8.83 5.82
N GLU A 156 14.72 -10.13 5.75
CA GLU A 156 14.63 -10.87 4.49
C GLU A 156 13.20 -10.87 3.93
N GLN A 157 12.17 -11.08 4.77
CA GLN A 157 10.77 -11.00 4.34
C GLN A 157 10.40 -9.59 3.87
N ILE A 158 10.82 -8.54 4.58
CA ILE A 158 10.61 -7.14 4.17
C ILE A 158 11.24 -6.87 2.81
N SER A 159 12.40 -7.48 2.50
CA SER A 159 13.05 -7.34 1.19
C SER A 159 12.24 -7.90 0.01
N GLN A 160 11.19 -8.68 0.27
CA GLN A 160 10.27 -9.20 -0.75
C GLN A 160 9.14 -8.21 -1.09
N LEU A 161 9.02 -7.10 -0.37
CA LEU A 161 7.99 -6.07 -0.57
C LEU A 161 8.41 -5.11 -1.69
N GLN A 162 8.43 -5.62 -2.93
CA GLN A 162 9.01 -4.95 -4.11
C GLN A 162 8.39 -3.59 -4.48
N GLU A 163 7.21 -3.30 -3.97
CA GLU A 163 6.48 -2.04 -4.20
C GLU A 163 6.79 -0.96 -3.13
N LEU A 164 7.64 -1.26 -2.14
CA LEU A 164 8.02 -0.29 -1.11
C LEU A 164 8.83 0.86 -1.71
N ILE A 165 8.34 2.07 -1.45
CA ILE A 165 8.98 3.34 -1.80
C ILE A 165 9.63 3.97 -0.57
N GLU A 166 8.98 3.81 0.60
CA GLU A 166 9.46 4.33 1.87
C GLU A 166 9.56 3.22 2.92
N LEU A 167 10.70 3.15 3.60
CA LEU A 167 10.92 2.23 4.71
C LEU A 167 11.56 2.99 5.88
N ASP A 168 11.01 2.82 7.08
CA ASP A 168 11.57 3.35 8.31
C ASP A 168 11.90 2.21 9.26
N LEU A 169 13.19 1.99 9.50
CA LEU A 169 13.74 1.00 10.44
C LEU A 169 14.47 1.67 11.60
N SER A 170 14.21 2.96 11.86
CA SER A 170 14.85 3.71 12.93
C SER A 170 14.70 3.01 14.28
N ARG A 171 15.67 3.18 15.18
CA ARG A 171 15.69 2.57 16.53
C ARG A 171 15.61 1.04 16.56
N ASN A 172 16.05 0.35 15.50
CA ASN A 172 16.24 -1.10 15.52
C ASN A 172 17.72 -1.47 15.63
N GLU A 173 17.98 -2.71 16.03
CA GLU A 173 19.29 -3.34 15.91
C GLU A 173 19.36 -4.07 14.56
N LEU A 174 20.28 -3.66 13.67
CA LEU A 174 20.42 -4.25 12.34
C LEU A 174 21.79 -4.92 12.19
N SER A 175 21.83 -6.04 11.46
CA SER A 175 23.07 -6.70 11.05
C SER A 175 23.48 -6.25 9.64
N LEU A 176 24.74 -6.46 9.27
CA LEU A 176 25.21 -6.18 7.91
C LEU A 176 24.43 -7.00 6.87
N VAL A 177 24.15 -8.27 7.18
CA VAL A 177 23.33 -9.16 6.34
C VAL A 177 21.92 -8.60 6.17
N GLY A 178 21.32 -8.11 7.27
CA GLY A 178 20.03 -7.43 7.24
C GLY A 178 19.99 -6.23 6.30
N ILE A 179 21.03 -5.38 6.33
CA ILE A 179 21.17 -4.24 5.40
C ILE A 179 21.33 -4.70 3.95
N GLN A 180 22.10 -5.76 3.70
CA GLN A 180 22.30 -6.30 2.35
C GLN A 180 20.99 -6.79 1.72
N PHE A 181 20.04 -7.29 2.52
CA PHE A 181 18.71 -7.64 2.01
C PHE A 181 17.95 -6.44 1.45
N LEU A 182 18.12 -5.23 2.02
CA LEU A 182 17.43 -4.03 1.56
C LEU A 182 17.80 -3.64 0.12
N ALA A 183 18.96 -4.09 -0.39
CA ALA A 183 19.35 -3.88 -1.78
C ALA A 183 18.45 -4.60 -2.79
N ARG A 184 17.61 -5.55 -2.36
CA ARG A 184 16.60 -6.24 -3.18
C ARG A 184 15.34 -5.39 -3.40
N LEU A 185 15.17 -4.27 -2.70
CA LEU A 185 14.00 -3.39 -2.86
C LEU A 185 14.26 -2.42 -4.01
N GLU A 186 13.82 -2.80 -5.21
CA GLU A 186 14.15 -2.09 -6.45
C GLU A 186 13.55 -0.68 -6.54
N GLU A 187 12.40 -0.44 -5.89
CA GLU A 187 11.68 0.84 -5.90
C GLU A 187 11.90 1.67 -4.61
N LEU A 188 12.72 1.19 -3.65
CA LEU A 188 12.93 1.89 -2.39
C LEU A 188 13.75 3.16 -2.62
N THR A 189 13.14 4.29 -2.27
CA THR A 189 13.70 5.62 -2.54
C THR A 189 13.99 6.40 -1.27
N THR A 190 13.26 6.10 -0.19
CA THR A 190 13.41 6.73 1.11
C THR A 190 13.65 5.66 2.16
N LEU A 191 14.81 5.72 2.82
CA LEU A 191 15.16 4.83 3.92
C LEU A 191 15.54 5.67 5.15
N ARG A 192 14.93 5.37 6.29
CA ARG A 192 15.30 5.97 7.57
C ARG A 192 15.89 4.92 8.51
N LEU A 193 17.05 5.23 9.06
CA LEU A 193 17.86 4.42 9.97
C LEU A 193 18.33 5.28 11.15
N ASP A 194 17.49 6.21 11.59
CA ASP A 194 17.84 7.10 12.69
C ASP A 194 18.00 6.29 13.98
N HIS A 195 19.00 6.62 14.79
CA HIS A 195 19.32 5.90 16.02
C HIS A 195 19.59 4.40 15.83
N VAL A 196 20.14 4.00 14.67
CA VAL A 196 20.64 2.65 14.41
C VAL A 196 22.16 2.65 14.47
N SER A 197 22.78 1.70 15.17
CA SER A 197 24.25 1.59 15.19
C SER A 197 24.78 1.04 13.85
N LEU A 198 25.24 1.91 12.96
CA LEU A 198 25.75 1.55 11.64
C LEU A 198 27.29 1.51 11.62
N THR A 199 27.84 0.56 10.88
CA THR A 199 29.27 0.55 10.52
C THR A 199 29.49 1.20 9.15
N ASP A 200 30.73 1.59 8.85
CA ASP A 200 31.06 2.14 7.53
C ASP A 200 30.73 1.17 6.38
N GLU A 201 30.95 -0.14 6.59
CA GLU A 201 30.61 -1.20 5.63
C GLU A 201 29.10 -1.26 5.37
N MET A 202 28.27 -1.11 6.41
CA MET A 202 26.81 -1.07 6.25
C MET A 202 26.40 0.14 5.40
N VAL A 203 27.02 1.30 5.60
CA VAL A 203 26.72 2.51 4.83
C VAL A 203 27.09 2.36 3.35
N GLU A 204 28.19 1.67 3.05
CA GLU A 204 28.53 1.33 1.66
C GLU A 204 27.47 0.42 1.01
N GLU A 205 26.94 -0.57 1.74
CA GLU A 205 25.86 -1.43 1.26
C GLU A 205 24.56 -0.66 1.02
N LEU A 206 24.24 0.36 1.83
CA LEU A 206 23.08 1.23 1.60
C LEU A 206 23.15 1.96 0.26
N GLY A 207 24.35 2.31 -0.20
CA GLY A 207 24.57 2.88 -1.53
C GLY A 207 24.20 1.95 -2.68
N ARG A 208 24.09 0.63 -2.44
CA ARG A 208 23.72 -0.37 -3.46
C ARG A 208 22.21 -0.50 -3.67
N ILE A 209 21.39 0.14 -2.85
CA ILE A 209 19.93 0.16 -3.05
C ILE A 209 19.64 0.92 -4.36
N PRO A 210 19.06 0.26 -5.39
CA PRO A 210 19.09 0.80 -6.76
C PRO A 210 18.42 2.17 -6.94
N ALA A 211 17.29 2.38 -6.27
CA ALA A 211 16.47 3.58 -6.42
C ALA A 211 16.61 4.57 -5.26
N ILE A 212 17.52 4.34 -4.30
CA ILE A 212 17.62 5.20 -3.12
C ILE A 212 17.92 6.67 -3.51
N ARG A 213 17.21 7.59 -2.86
CA ARG A 213 17.31 9.04 -3.06
C ARG A 213 17.43 9.79 -1.75
N PHE A 214 16.76 9.33 -0.70
CA PHE A 214 16.81 9.94 0.61
C PHE A 214 17.21 8.90 1.65
N LEU A 215 18.27 9.20 2.40
CA LEU A 215 18.78 8.37 3.47
C LEU A 215 18.91 9.20 4.76
N SER A 216 18.16 8.82 5.79
CA SER A 216 18.30 9.42 7.13
C SER A 216 19.11 8.47 8.02
N ILE A 217 20.22 8.95 8.57
CA ILE A 217 21.13 8.19 9.43
C ILE A 217 21.49 9.00 10.69
N THR A 218 20.54 9.79 11.17
CA THR A 218 20.73 10.67 12.33
C THR A 218 21.08 9.84 13.56
N ASN A 219 22.09 10.25 14.34
CA ASN A 219 22.54 9.53 15.53
C ASN A 219 22.90 8.04 15.28
N SER A 220 23.51 7.72 14.13
CA SER A 220 23.82 6.34 13.75
C SER A 220 25.26 5.87 14.07
N GLY A 221 26.12 6.78 14.55
CA GLY A 221 27.52 6.47 14.85
C GLY A 221 28.46 6.47 13.63
N VAL A 222 27.95 6.81 12.45
CA VAL A 222 28.71 6.91 11.20
C VAL A 222 29.64 8.14 11.21
N THR A 223 30.82 8.00 10.61
CA THR A 223 31.78 9.11 10.52
C THR A 223 31.43 10.08 9.38
N GLU A 224 31.79 11.37 9.55
CA GLU A 224 31.59 12.39 8.52
C GLU A 224 32.35 12.03 7.22
N GLU A 225 33.49 11.35 7.34
CA GLU A 225 34.26 10.83 6.21
C GLU A 225 33.47 9.81 5.38
N THR A 226 32.79 8.87 6.05
CA THR A 226 31.97 7.86 5.38
C THR A 226 30.78 8.48 4.66
N VAL A 227 30.09 9.44 5.30
CA VAL A 227 28.98 10.17 4.67
C VAL A 227 29.47 10.91 3.42
N LYS A 228 30.60 11.62 3.51
CA LYS A 228 31.21 12.30 2.36
C LYS A 228 31.59 11.33 1.24
N ALA A 229 32.12 10.15 1.58
CA ALA A 229 32.46 9.12 0.60
C ALA A 229 31.21 8.55 -0.10
N LEU A 230 30.12 8.34 0.65
CA LEU A 230 28.84 7.89 0.10
C LEU A 230 28.25 8.92 -0.86
N VAL A 231 28.14 10.20 -0.46
CA VAL A 231 27.65 11.29 -1.32
C VAL A 231 28.52 11.44 -2.58
N LYS A 232 29.84 11.26 -2.46
CA LYS A 232 30.75 11.35 -3.61
C LYS A 232 30.55 10.21 -4.61
N SER A 233 30.29 9.00 -4.12
CA SER A 233 30.07 7.81 -4.96
C SER A 233 28.65 7.73 -5.52
N HIS A 234 27.67 8.28 -4.80
CA HIS A 234 26.25 8.24 -5.12
C HIS A 234 25.65 9.65 -4.98
N PRO A 235 25.97 10.58 -5.90
CA PRO A 235 25.58 11.99 -5.79
C PRO A 235 24.07 12.25 -5.89
N GLN A 236 23.29 11.23 -6.24
CA GLN A 236 21.83 11.27 -6.25
C GLN A 236 21.19 11.08 -4.86
N ILE A 237 21.97 10.65 -3.86
CA ILE A 237 21.48 10.39 -2.51
C ILE A 237 21.59 11.67 -1.68
N GLU A 238 20.45 12.18 -1.24
CA GLU A 238 20.33 13.18 -0.18
C GLU A 238 20.43 12.48 1.18
N ILE A 239 21.33 12.95 2.03
CA ILE A 239 21.59 12.38 3.35
C ILE A 239 21.25 13.41 4.42
N THR A 240 20.57 12.98 5.47
CA THR A 240 20.39 13.73 6.72
C THR A 240 21.07 12.97 7.85
N ASP A 241 22.00 13.64 8.53
CA ASP A 241 22.90 13.05 9.54
C ASP A 241 23.08 13.91 10.81
N ASP A 242 22.36 15.03 10.94
CA ASP A 242 22.51 16.05 12.01
C ASP A 242 21.65 15.87 13.28
#